data_AF-A0A212F6K5-F1
#
_entry.id   AF-A0A212F6K5-F1
#
_cell.length_a   1.000
_cell.length_b   1.000
_cell.length_c   1.000
_cell.angle_alpha   90.00
_cell.angle_beta   90.00
_cell.angle_gamma   90.00
#
_symmetry.space_group_name_H-M   'P 1'
#
loop_
_entity.id
_entity.type
_entity.pdbx_description
1 polymer ?
#
loop_
_entity_poly.entity_id
_entity_poly.type
_entity_poly.pdbx_seq_one_letter_code
_entity_poly.pdbx_strand_id
1 'polypeptide(L)'
;ELENTVRLSDVENQAMNPTAPILDYSEDHEFVSANKLDDYYSQEDKNDAKEAEKHRLTKGMAQRTEIQEFYKDQCVFLTGGTGFLGKVLIEKLLRSCKDIDTIYVLVRPKKGKDPTTRIHEMLDEFVFERAHNENPKGIHKVVPVVGNMELPDLGLSLEDRKTLTSRVLRTMYMDLNKVADMVPVDLCVNAIIVSAYHTAKNFKENQTSNIPIYNFVSGAQSPVTWRQFIEYNMKYGFHNPTTKAVWYYGLNPTNNYYMFLFYNFFLHYLPALLLDVFSFLTGQRRKMLKFYSKVIKLAHILFYFSTQEWCFSDHGVRSMWSSLSDRDRAVFNFNMADMSWDYMAETFLLGLRVYLVKDDLSTLPEARKRWNRLYYMHQLLKITTFSVVLYLGYLLLTGLASMILG
;
A
#
# COMPACT_ATOMS: atom_id res chain seq x y z
N GLU A 1 -1.93 -37.16 40.69
CA GLU A 1 -0.89 -36.11 40.66
C GLU A 1 -0.98 -35.12 39.49
N LEU A 2 -2.03 -35.15 38.65
CA LEU A 2 -2.31 -34.09 37.66
C LEU A 2 -3.58 -33.27 38.01
N GLU A 3 -3.96 -33.24 39.29
CA GLU A 3 -5.25 -32.73 39.78
C GLU A 3 -5.12 -31.52 40.74
N ASN A 4 -3.91 -31.03 41.03
CA ASN A 4 -3.70 -30.02 42.10
C ASN A 4 -3.02 -28.71 41.68
N THR A 5 -2.97 -28.35 40.40
CA THR A 5 -2.49 -27.01 39.98
C THR A 5 -3.55 -26.18 39.25
N VAL A 6 -4.78 -26.70 39.20
CA VAL A 6 -6.00 -25.93 38.89
C VAL A 6 -6.50 -25.30 40.19
N ARG A 7 -5.81 -24.26 40.66
CA ARG A 7 -6.32 -23.28 41.65
C ARG A 7 -5.28 -22.19 41.86
N LEU A 8 -5.28 -21.22 40.94
CA LEU A 8 -5.05 -19.79 41.20
C LEU A 8 -5.79 -19.03 40.09
N SER A 9 -7.07 -19.34 39.95
CA SER A 9 -8.08 -18.42 39.44
C SER A 9 -8.31 -17.39 40.55
N ASP A 10 -7.99 -16.12 40.33
CA ASP A 10 -8.66 -14.96 40.97
C ASP A 10 -8.15 -13.58 40.48
N VAL A 11 -7.62 -13.44 39.25
CA VAL A 11 -7.26 -12.11 38.69
C VAL A 11 -7.94 -11.78 37.35
N GLU A 12 -8.75 -12.67 36.77
CA GLU A 12 -9.37 -12.46 35.44
C GLU A 12 -10.88 -12.12 35.45
N ASN A 13 -11.41 -11.44 36.46
CA ASN A 13 -12.84 -11.05 36.45
C ASN A 13 -13.12 -9.64 37.00
N GLN A 14 -12.47 -8.62 36.43
CA GLN A 14 -12.91 -7.21 36.60
C GLN A 14 -13.32 -6.51 35.30
N ALA A 15 -13.31 -7.18 34.14
CA ALA A 15 -13.78 -6.60 32.87
C ALA A 15 -15.30 -6.74 32.63
N MET A 16 -16.04 -7.42 33.52
CA MET A 16 -17.50 -7.56 33.43
C MET A 16 -18.19 -7.02 34.68
N ASN A 17 -18.08 -5.71 34.91
CA ASN A 17 -18.92 -5.03 35.90
C ASN A 17 -20.19 -4.48 35.21
N PRO A 18 -21.38 -5.09 35.41
CA PRO A 18 -22.62 -4.65 34.79
C PRO A 18 -23.21 -3.35 35.37
N THR A 19 -22.52 -2.68 36.31
CA THR A 19 -22.89 -1.35 36.84
C THR A 19 -21.97 -0.23 36.36
N ALA A 20 -21.10 -0.47 35.36
CA ALA A 20 -20.33 0.60 34.73
C ALA A 20 -21.30 1.61 34.07
N PRO A 21 -21.20 2.91 34.38
CA PRO A 21 -22.07 3.92 33.77
C PRO A 21 -21.90 3.90 32.26
N ILE A 22 -23.03 3.92 31.53
CA ILE A 22 -23.05 4.03 30.08
C ILE A 22 -22.33 5.33 29.71
N LEU A 23 -21.17 5.23 29.07
CA LEU A 23 -20.46 6.38 28.52
C LEU A 23 -21.34 6.99 27.43
N ASP A 24 -21.81 8.20 27.70
CA ASP A 24 -22.49 9.04 26.72
C ASP A 24 -21.46 9.45 25.65
N TYR A 25 -21.57 8.89 24.45
CA TYR A 25 -20.71 9.24 23.32
C TYR A 25 -21.09 10.58 22.67
N SER A 26 -21.86 11.43 23.36
CA SER A 26 -22.11 12.82 22.97
C SER A 26 -21.13 13.80 23.64
N GLU A 27 -19.84 13.50 23.64
CA GLU A 27 -18.83 14.53 23.93
C GLU A 27 -18.36 15.16 22.63
N ASP A 28 -18.60 16.46 22.52
CA ASP A 28 -18.03 17.37 21.55
C ASP A 28 -16.55 17.04 21.35
N HIS A 29 -16.19 16.53 20.18
CA HIS A 29 -14.80 16.38 19.80
C HIS A 29 -14.15 17.76 19.83
N GLU A 30 -13.45 18.07 20.91
CA GLU A 30 -12.65 19.28 21.02
C GLU A 30 -11.68 19.30 19.84
N PHE A 31 -11.90 20.28 18.96
CA PHE A 31 -11.14 20.47 17.75
C PHE A 31 -9.66 20.66 18.15
N VAL A 32 -8.81 19.65 17.91
CA VAL A 32 -7.37 19.83 18.04
C VAL A 32 -6.96 20.83 16.96
N SER A 33 -6.70 22.07 17.39
CA SER A 33 -6.33 23.16 16.48
C SER A 33 -5.11 22.78 15.65
N ALA A 34 -5.06 23.20 14.39
CA ALA A 34 -3.96 22.91 13.46
C ALA A 34 -2.56 23.13 14.09
N ASN A 35 -2.43 24.13 14.95
CA ASN A 35 -1.18 24.47 15.65
C ASN A 35 -0.64 23.34 16.56
N LYS A 36 -1.51 22.51 17.17
CA LYS A 36 -1.08 21.37 18.01
C LYS A 36 -0.63 20.16 17.17
N LEU A 37 -1.11 20.05 15.94
CA LEU A 37 -0.67 19.03 14.99
C LEU A 37 0.73 19.39 14.45
N ASP A 38 0.95 20.68 14.13
CA ASP A 38 2.26 21.22 13.76
C ASP A 38 3.30 21.02 14.88
N ASP A 39 2.92 21.18 16.15
CA ASP A 39 3.83 20.97 17.29
C ASP A 39 4.27 19.50 17.45
N TYR A 40 3.39 18.52 17.18
CA TYR A 40 3.71 17.09 17.29
C TYR A 40 4.65 16.64 16.17
N TYR A 41 4.34 16.98 14.92
CA TYR A 41 5.26 16.73 13.80
C TYR A 41 6.59 17.49 13.97
N SER A 42 6.59 18.67 14.61
CA SER A 42 7.83 19.39 14.93
C SER A 42 8.74 18.66 15.93
N GLN A 43 8.20 17.79 16.79
CA GLN A 43 8.99 17.02 17.76
C GLN A 43 9.58 15.75 17.14
N GLU A 44 8.83 15.05 16.31
CA GLU A 44 9.36 13.94 15.51
C GLU A 44 10.38 14.42 14.48
N ASP A 45 10.11 15.51 13.75
CA ASP A 45 11.08 16.13 12.84
C ASP A 45 12.38 16.52 13.57
N LYS A 46 12.29 16.92 14.84
CA LYS A 46 13.47 17.21 15.68
C LYS A 46 14.20 15.94 16.10
N ASN A 47 13.50 14.83 16.33
CA ASN A 47 14.10 13.53 16.67
C ASN A 47 14.75 12.90 15.43
N ASP A 48 14.07 12.93 14.29
CA ASP A 48 14.58 12.52 12.98
C ASP A 48 15.77 13.38 12.57
N ALA A 49 15.73 14.71 12.80
CA ALA A 49 16.86 15.59 12.57
C ALA A 49 18.04 15.30 13.52
N LYS A 50 17.78 14.96 14.80
CA LYS A 50 18.82 14.53 15.74
C LYS A 50 19.43 13.19 15.35
N GLU A 51 18.62 12.25 14.87
CA GLU A 51 19.08 10.94 14.42
C GLU A 51 19.83 11.05 13.07
N ALA A 52 19.37 11.91 12.16
CA ALA A 52 20.07 12.27 10.94
C ALA A 52 21.39 13.00 11.22
N GLU A 53 21.45 13.88 12.23
CA GLU A 53 22.67 14.56 12.65
C GLU A 53 23.64 13.59 13.34
N LYS A 54 23.14 12.71 14.20
CA LYS A 54 23.93 11.60 14.77
C LYS A 54 24.47 10.69 13.67
N HIS A 55 23.68 10.36 12.66
CA HIS A 55 24.10 9.59 11.49
C HIS A 55 25.12 10.36 10.62
N ARG A 56 24.97 11.68 10.50
CA ARG A 56 25.95 12.57 9.82
C ARG A 56 27.28 12.59 10.55
N LEU A 57 27.26 12.70 11.88
CA LEU A 57 28.43 12.74 12.74
C LEU A 57 29.15 11.39 12.86
N THR A 58 28.44 10.27 12.68
CA THR A 58 28.99 8.90 12.72
C THR A 58 29.30 8.32 11.33
N LYS A 59 29.08 9.11 10.27
CA LYS A 59 29.26 8.73 8.87
C LYS A 59 30.72 8.30 8.62
N GLY A 60 30.91 7.01 8.32
CA GLY A 60 32.22 6.41 8.04
C GLY A 60 32.94 5.77 9.24
N MET A 61 32.40 5.90 10.46
CA MET A 61 32.95 5.31 11.68
C MET A 61 32.21 4.04 12.14
N ALA A 62 31.02 3.79 11.60
CA ALA A 62 30.23 2.60 11.92
C ALA A 62 30.84 1.35 11.26
N GLN A 63 31.30 0.43 12.10
CA GLN A 63 32.00 -0.81 11.73
C GLN A 63 31.09 -1.84 11.02
N ARG A 64 31.06 -1.97 9.69
CA ARG A 64 30.12 -2.81 8.88
C ARG A 64 29.43 -4.01 9.58
N THR A 65 28.14 -4.22 9.29
CA THR A 65 27.43 -5.45 9.72
C THR A 65 27.90 -6.69 8.95
N GLU A 66 27.56 -7.90 9.42
CA GLU A 66 27.94 -9.13 8.71
C GLU A 66 27.34 -9.17 7.30
N ILE A 67 26.09 -8.73 7.14
CA ILE A 67 25.43 -8.66 5.82
C ILE A 67 26.12 -7.65 4.91
N GLN A 68 26.51 -6.48 5.45
CA GLN A 68 27.25 -5.48 4.67
C GLN A 68 28.62 -5.99 4.23
N GLU A 69 29.32 -6.75 5.09
CA GLU A 69 30.60 -7.38 4.73
C GLU A 69 30.39 -8.51 3.70
N PHE A 70 29.29 -9.25 3.78
CA PHE A 70 28.95 -10.26 2.76
C PHE A 70 28.79 -9.65 1.36
N TYR A 71 28.11 -8.50 1.23
CA TYR A 71 27.90 -7.85 -0.07
C TYR A 71 29.08 -7.01 -0.55
N LYS A 72 30.08 -6.79 0.30
CA LYS A 72 31.27 -6.03 -0.06
C LYS A 72 32.03 -6.74 -1.18
N ASP A 73 32.43 -5.97 -2.18
CA ASP A 73 33.14 -6.44 -3.38
C ASP A 73 32.39 -7.52 -4.19
N GLN A 74 31.09 -7.75 -3.90
CA GLN A 74 30.26 -8.71 -4.63
C GLN A 74 29.66 -8.11 -5.90
N CYS A 75 29.43 -8.98 -6.88
CA CYS A 75 28.59 -8.68 -8.04
C CYS A 75 27.19 -9.27 -7.82
N VAL A 76 26.15 -8.45 -7.94
CA VAL A 76 24.75 -8.88 -7.86
C VAL A 76 24.13 -8.87 -9.25
N PHE A 77 23.56 -9.99 -9.68
CA PHE A 77 22.78 -10.07 -10.91
C PHE A 77 21.28 -10.08 -10.60
N LEU A 78 20.57 -9.06 -11.06
CA LEU A 78 19.15 -8.86 -10.80
C LEU A 78 18.32 -8.96 -12.08
N THR A 79 17.37 -9.89 -12.07
CA THR A 79 16.28 -9.91 -13.05
C THR A 79 15.09 -9.08 -12.56
N GLY A 80 14.33 -8.47 -13.47
CA GLY A 80 13.20 -7.63 -13.08
C GLY A 80 13.57 -6.32 -12.36
N GLY A 81 14.86 -5.91 -12.40
CA GLY A 81 15.35 -4.72 -11.71
C GLY A 81 14.69 -3.40 -12.13
N THR A 82 14.16 -3.33 -13.36
CA THR A 82 13.39 -2.16 -13.82
C THR A 82 11.94 -2.14 -13.33
N GLY A 83 11.47 -3.20 -12.68
CA GLY A 83 10.12 -3.33 -12.12
C GLY A 83 9.99 -2.63 -10.77
N PHE A 84 8.77 -2.60 -10.22
CA PHE A 84 8.47 -1.90 -8.97
C PHE A 84 9.36 -2.36 -7.80
N LEU A 85 9.34 -3.65 -7.48
CA LEU A 85 10.15 -4.23 -6.40
C LEU A 85 11.65 -4.16 -6.68
N GLY A 86 12.05 -4.39 -7.94
CA GLY A 86 13.44 -4.36 -8.38
C GLY A 86 14.12 -3.01 -8.15
N LYS A 87 13.41 -1.90 -8.39
CA LYS A 87 13.92 -0.54 -8.13
C LYS A 87 14.21 -0.32 -6.65
N VAL A 88 13.28 -0.71 -5.77
CA VAL A 88 13.45 -0.57 -4.31
C VAL A 88 14.59 -1.45 -3.81
N LEU A 89 14.76 -2.64 -4.38
CA LEU A 89 15.91 -3.51 -4.10
C LEU A 89 17.25 -2.87 -4.50
N ILE A 90 17.34 -2.30 -5.70
CA ILE A 90 18.54 -1.59 -6.16
C ILE A 90 18.82 -0.39 -5.25
N GLU A 91 17.82 0.43 -4.93
CA GLU A 91 17.95 1.57 -4.01
C GLU A 91 18.53 1.12 -2.67
N LYS A 92 17.95 0.08 -2.08
CA LYS A 92 18.36 -0.42 -0.77
C LYS A 92 19.79 -0.97 -0.80
N LEU A 93 20.16 -1.72 -1.84
CA LEU A 93 21.53 -2.21 -2.03
C LEU A 93 22.52 -1.05 -2.16
N LEU A 94 22.22 -0.03 -2.98
CA LEU A 94 23.09 1.13 -3.16
C LEU A 94 23.28 1.94 -1.87
N ARG A 95 22.23 2.06 -1.06
CA ARG A 95 22.24 2.82 0.19
C ARG A 95 22.89 2.05 1.34
N SER A 96 22.49 0.80 1.54
CA SER A 96 22.89 0.00 2.71
C SER A 96 24.11 -0.88 2.47
N CYS A 97 24.44 -1.23 1.22
CA CYS A 97 25.62 -2.03 0.86
C CYS A 97 26.57 -1.23 -0.04
N LYS A 98 27.09 -0.11 0.48
CA LYS A 98 27.84 0.90 -0.32
C LYS A 98 29.07 0.35 -1.04
N ASP A 99 29.67 -0.69 -0.49
CA ASP A 99 30.89 -1.33 -0.98
C ASP A 99 30.64 -2.52 -1.91
N ILE A 100 29.39 -2.73 -2.36
CA ILE A 100 29.11 -3.67 -3.46
C ILE A 100 29.94 -3.30 -4.70
N ASP A 101 30.42 -4.26 -5.48
CA ASP A 101 31.20 -3.95 -6.67
C ASP A 101 30.28 -3.46 -7.79
N THR A 102 29.40 -4.35 -8.27
CA THR A 102 28.54 -4.10 -9.43
C THR A 102 27.16 -4.75 -9.24
N ILE A 103 26.10 -4.03 -9.63
CA ILE A 103 24.72 -4.53 -9.73
C ILE A 103 24.37 -4.63 -11.22
N TYR A 104 24.43 -5.84 -11.76
CA TYR A 104 24.00 -6.14 -13.12
C TYR A 104 22.49 -6.26 -13.18
N VAL A 105 21.82 -5.47 -14.02
CA VAL A 105 20.37 -5.47 -14.14
C VAL A 105 19.97 -5.98 -15.51
N LEU A 106 19.18 -7.06 -15.56
CA LEU A 106 18.62 -7.57 -16.80
C LEU A 106 17.56 -6.59 -17.34
N VAL A 107 17.84 -5.96 -18.48
CA VAL A 107 16.98 -4.99 -19.17
C VAL A 107 16.48 -5.56 -20.48
N ARG A 108 15.16 -5.49 -20.67
CA ARG A 108 14.52 -5.90 -21.93
C ARG A 108 14.75 -4.86 -23.04
N PRO A 109 15.00 -5.26 -24.30
CA PRO A 109 15.02 -4.34 -25.42
C PRO A 109 13.69 -3.58 -25.56
N LYS A 110 13.76 -2.29 -25.92
CA LYS A 110 12.60 -1.48 -26.31
C LYS A 110 12.92 -0.77 -27.62
N LYS A 111 12.01 -0.83 -28.60
CA LYS A 111 12.23 -0.21 -29.92
C LYS A 111 12.54 1.29 -29.73
N GLY A 112 13.72 1.71 -30.19
CA GLY A 112 14.18 3.10 -30.12
C GLY A 112 14.65 3.59 -28.75
N LYS A 113 14.87 2.73 -27.75
CA LYS A 113 15.50 3.12 -26.48
C LYS A 113 16.64 2.17 -26.12
N ASP A 114 17.82 2.74 -25.95
CA ASP A 114 19.02 2.06 -25.47
C ASP A 114 18.86 1.61 -23.99
N PRO A 115 19.25 0.36 -23.63
CA PRO A 115 19.15 -0.16 -22.27
C PRO A 115 19.87 0.67 -21.20
N THR A 116 21.03 1.25 -21.52
CA THR A 116 21.81 2.10 -20.61
C THR A 116 21.09 3.39 -20.33
N THR A 117 20.57 4.02 -21.39
CA THR A 117 19.70 5.21 -21.25
C THR A 117 18.50 4.93 -20.35
N ARG A 118 17.86 3.76 -20.49
CA ARG A 118 16.71 3.38 -19.66
C ARG A 118 17.05 3.17 -18.19
N ILE A 119 18.23 2.64 -17.87
CA ILE A 119 18.69 2.51 -16.49
C ILE A 119 19.01 3.88 -15.90
N HIS A 120 19.68 4.77 -16.65
CA HIS A 120 19.94 6.13 -16.17
C HIS A 120 18.64 6.91 -15.90
N GLU A 121 17.70 6.92 -16.86
CA GLU A 121 16.38 7.53 -16.67
C GLU A 121 15.65 6.96 -15.43
N MET A 122 15.82 5.66 -15.15
CA MET A 122 15.24 5.02 -13.97
C MET A 122 15.93 5.48 -12.67
N LEU A 123 17.25 5.58 -12.67
CA LEU A 123 18.04 6.00 -11.51
C LEU A 123 17.84 7.48 -11.19
N ASP A 124 17.31 8.28 -12.12
CA ASP A 124 16.91 9.68 -11.88
C ASP A 124 15.52 9.81 -11.20
N GLU A 125 14.79 8.71 -11.00
CA GLU A 125 13.50 8.74 -10.30
C GLU A 125 13.68 9.07 -8.81
N PHE A 126 12.70 9.77 -8.23
CA PHE A 126 12.69 10.21 -6.82
C PHE A 126 13.03 9.10 -5.81
N VAL A 127 12.68 7.84 -6.09
CA VAL A 127 12.99 6.70 -5.20
C VAL A 127 14.49 6.56 -4.94
N PHE A 128 15.35 6.98 -5.86
CA PHE A 128 16.82 6.91 -5.71
C PHE A 128 17.45 8.15 -5.07
N GLU A 129 16.69 9.22 -4.80
CA GLU A 129 17.24 10.48 -4.27
C GLU A 129 18.02 10.27 -2.97
N ARG A 130 17.47 9.46 -2.05
CA ARG A 130 18.14 9.11 -0.80
C ARG A 130 19.44 8.34 -1.04
N ALA A 131 19.42 7.34 -1.93
CA ALA A 131 20.61 6.57 -2.30
C ALA A 131 21.69 7.46 -2.92
N HIS A 132 21.32 8.44 -3.76
CA HIS A 132 22.25 9.43 -4.32
C HIS A 132 22.87 10.32 -3.25
N ASN A 133 22.06 10.81 -2.30
CA ASN A 133 22.56 11.66 -1.21
C ASN A 133 23.51 10.89 -0.26
N GLU A 134 23.20 9.62 0.02
CA GLU A 134 23.96 8.80 0.95
C GLU A 134 25.17 8.08 0.31
N ASN A 135 25.12 7.81 -1.00
CA ASN A 135 26.15 7.16 -1.80
C ASN A 135 26.20 7.71 -3.24
N PRO A 136 26.71 8.95 -3.46
CA PRO A 136 26.66 9.61 -4.77
C PRO A 136 27.34 8.84 -5.90
N LYS A 137 28.35 8.03 -5.58
CA LYS A 137 29.09 7.22 -6.58
C LYS A 137 28.42 5.87 -6.85
N GLY A 138 27.43 5.47 -6.05
CA GLY A 138 26.75 4.18 -6.16
C GLY A 138 26.05 3.99 -7.51
N ILE A 139 25.60 5.08 -8.15
CA ILE A 139 24.93 5.03 -9.46
C ILE A 139 25.78 4.36 -10.54
N HIS A 140 27.10 4.54 -10.51
CA HIS A 140 28.03 3.96 -11.49
C HIS A 140 28.19 2.44 -11.34
N LYS A 141 27.67 1.86 -10.26
CA LYS A 141 27.70 0.43 -9.98
C LYS A 141 26.54 -0.32 -10.65
N VAL A 142 25.55 0.37 -11.21
CA VAL A 142 24.39 -0.28 -11.85
C VAL A 142 24.65 -0.43 -13.35
N VAL A 143 24.79 -1.68 -13.80
CA VAL A 143 25.16 -1.99 -15.19
C VAL A 143 24.02 -2.76 -15.88
N PRO A 144 23.46 -2.26 -17.00
CA PRO A 144 22.44 -2.99 -17.76
C PRO A 144 23.03 -4.23 -18.47
N VAL A 145 22.30 -5.33 -18.45
CA VAL A 145 22.55 -6.54 -19.25
C VAL A 145 21.31 -6.80 -20.11
N VAL A 146 21.45 -7.03 -21.40
CA VAL A 146 20.28 -7.18 -22.29
C VAL A 146 19.71 -8.60 -22.23
N GLY A 147 18.41 -8.75 -22.01
CA GLY A 147 17.72 -10.05 -22.06
C GLY A 147 16.19 -9.99 -21.91
N ASN A 148 15.48 -11.08 -22.20
CA ASN A 148 14.01 -11.10 -22.32
C ASN A 148 13.37 -12.31 -21.62
N MET A 149 12.33 -12.08 -20.80
CA MET A 149 11.50 -13.12 -20.16
C MET A 149 9.97 -12.80 -20.25
N GLU A 150 9.52 -12.15 -21.34
CA GLU A 150 8.16 -12.21 -21.93
C GLU A 150 6.88 -11.73 -21.16
N LEU A 151 6.84 -10.59 -20.45
CA LEU A 151 5.98 -9.41 -20.77
C LEU A 151 6.14 -8.35 -19.64
N PRO A 152 6.08 -7.02 -19.90
CA PRO A 152 6.26 -5.99 -18.87
C PRO A 152 4.93 -5.46 -18.30
N ASP A 153 4.96 -5.00 -17.05
CA ASP A 153 3.99 -4.06 -16.46
C ASP A 153 2.51 -4.49 -16.49
N LEU A 154 2.25 -5.80 -16.57
CA LEU A 154 0.90 -6.37 -16.78
C LEU A 154 0.21 -5.83 -18.07
N GLY A 155 0.95 -5.21 -19.00
CA GLY A 155 0.41 -4.59 -20.22
C GLY A 155 -0.19 -3.18 -20.03
N LEU A 156 0.02 -2.50 -18.90
CA LEU A 156 -0.53 -1.17 -18.63
C LEU A 156 0.40 -0.05 -19.12
N SER A 157 -0.13 0.93 -19.86
CA SER A 157 0.63 2.12 -20.27
C SER A 157 0.85 3.09 -19.10
N LEU A 158 1.84 3.97 -19.21
CA LEU A 158 2.14 4.99 -18.19
C LEU A 158 0.97 6.01 -18.06
N GLU A 159 0.27 6.27 -19.16
CA GLU A 159 -0.99 7.03 -19.17
C GLU A 159 -2.10 6.28 -18.42
N ASP A 160 -2.21 4.96 -18.62
CA ASP A 160 -3.18 4.15 -17.88
C ASP A 160 -2.88 4.13 -16.38
N ARG A 161 -1.61 4.04 -15.97
CA ARG A 161 -1.22 4.11 -14.54
C ARG A 161 -1.61 5.45 -13.93
N LYS A 162 -1.22 6.56 -14.56
CA LYS A 162 -1.63 7.91 -14.11
C LYS A 162 -3.16 8.05 -14.05
N THR A 163 -3.86 7.49 -15.04
CA THR A 163 -5.33 7.54 -15.11
C THR A 163 -5.98 6.69 -14.01
N LEU A 164 -5.48 5.46 -13.77
CA LEU A 164 -5.94 4.54 -12.72
C LEU A 164 -5.73 5.13 -11.32
N THR A 165 -4.61 5.83 -11.10
CA THR A 165 -4.33 6.52 -9.84
C THR A 165 -5.24 7.74 -9.63
N SER A 166 -5.61 8.45 -10.69
CA SER A 166 -6.40 9.69 -10.61
C SER A 166 -7.91 9.50 -10.50
N ARG A 167 -8.43 8.26 -10.62
CA ARG A 167 -9.87 7.99 -10.75
C ARG A 167 -10.32 6.92 -9.78
N VAL A 168 -11.41 7.21 -9.08
CA VAL A 168 -11.81 6.53 -7.85
C VAL A 168 -12.61 5.26 -8.15
N LEU A 169 -12.13 4.12 -7.62
CA LEU A 169 -12.92 2.88 -7.50
C LEU A 169 -13.96 3.05 -6.37
N ARG A 170 -15.23 2.76 -6.65
CA ARG A 170 -16.35 2.94 -5.70
C ARG A 170 -16.93 1.64 -5.16
N THR A 171 -16.59 0.50 -5.74
CA THR A 171 -16.98 -0.83 -5.24
C THR A 171 -15.94 -1.87 -5.63
N MET A 172 -15.81 -2.90 -4.79
CA MET A 172 -14.96 -4.07 -5.04
C MET A 172 -15.66 -5.32 -4.49
N TYR A 173 -15.56 -6.43 -5.20
CA TYR A 173 -16.00 -7.73 -4.70
C TYR A 173 -14.92 -8.26 -3.74
N MET A 174 -15.22 -8.23 -2.44
CA MET A 174 -14.30 -8.62 -1.38
C MET A 174 -15.05 -9.01 -0.11
N ASP A 175 -14.45 -9.89 0.69
CA ASP A 175 -14.93 -10.23 2.02
C ASP A 175 -14.14 -9.44 3.07
N LEU A 176 -14.84 -8.52 3.72
CA LEU A 176 -14.29 -7.59 4.71
C LEU A 176 -13.69 -8.29 5.93
N ASN A 177 -14.10 -9.52 6.22
CA ASN A 177 -13.64 -10.26 7.39
C ASN A 177 -12.43 -11.16 7.10
N LYS A 178 -11.96 -11.21 5.85
CA LYS A 178 -10.77 -12.00 5.47
C LYS A 178 -9.49 -11.21 5.71
N VAL A 179 -8.45 -11.91 6.14
CA VAL A 179 -7.10 -11.34 6.29
C VAL A 179 -6.56 -10.93 4.92
N ALA A 180 -6.13 -9.68 4.83
CA ALA A 180 -5.44 -9.10 3.69
C ALA A 180 -3.94 -9.34 3.85
N ASP A 181 -3.42 -10.40 3.23
CA ASP A 181 -1.98 -10.68 3.26
C ASP A 181 -1.24 -9.70 2.35
N MET A 182 -0.61 -8.71 3.00
CA MET A 182 0.03 -7.57 2.37
C MET A 182 1.29 -7.25 3.18
N VAL A 183 2.40 -7.00 2.50
CA VAL A 183 3.65 -6.65 3.17
C VAL A 183 4.20 -5.32 2.62
N PRO A 184 4.75 -4.44 3.46
CA PRO A 184 5.47 -3.26 2.98
C PRO A 184 6.64 -3.67 2.09
N VAL A 185 6.81 -2.93 0.99
CA VAL A 185 7.81 -3.25 -0.04
C VAL A 185 9.25 -3.15 0.49
N ASP A 186 9.50 -2.23 1.42
CA ASP A 186 10.78 -1.99 2.07
C ASP A 186 11.17 -3.14 3.01
N LEU A 187 10.23 -3.64 3.82
CA LEU A 187 10.45 -4.84 4.64
C LEU A 187 10.69 -6.07 3.75
N CYS A 188 9.93 -6.21 2.66
CA CYS A 188 10.11 -7.31 1.70
C CYS A 188 11.51 -7.27 1.05
N VAL A 189 11.98 -6.09 0.66
CA VAL A 189 13.33 -5.92 0.11
C VAL A 189 14.41 -6.28 1.13
N ASN A 190 14.26 -5.87 2.40
CA ASN A 190 15.19 -6.28 3.45
C ASN A 190 15.22 -7.80 3.60
N ALA A 191 14.05 -8.46 3.63
CA ALA A 191 13.95 -9.92 3.68
C ALA A 191 14.64 -10.60 2.48
N ILE A 192 14.52 -10.05 1.26
CA ILE A 192 15.20 -10.56 0.06
C ILE A 192 16.72 -10.48 0.24
N ILE A 193 17.25 -9.31 0.60
CA ILE A 193 18.70 -9.09 0.79
C ILE A 193 19.26 -10.05 1.83
N VAL A 194 18.56 -10.19 2.96
CA VAL A 194 18.98 -11.07 4.05
C VAL A 194 18.84 -12.54 3.67
N SER A 195 17.80 -12.94 2.93
CA SER A 195 17.62 -14.32 2.50
C SER A 195 18.75 -14.81 1.60
N ALA A 196 19.27 -13.94 0.72
CA ALA A 196 20.43 -14.25 -0.11
C ALA A 196 21.68 -14.47 0.75
N TYR A 197 21.96 -13.57 1.70
CA TYR A 197 23.05 -13.74 2.68
C TYR A 197 22.90 -15.03 3.50
N HIS A 198 21.73 -15.24 4.10
CA HIS A 198 21.48 -16.37 4.98
C HIS A 198 21.55 -17.69 4.22
N THR A 199 21.04 -17.73 2.98
CA THR A 199 21.15 -18.91 2.11
C THR A 199 22.61 -19.21 1.77
N ALA A 200 23.40 -18.20 1.39
CA ALA A 200 24.81 -18.37 1.06
C ALA A 200 25.63 -18.84 2.28
N LYS A 201 25.41 -18.26 3.46
CA LYS A 201 26.11 -18.61 4.71
C LYS A 201 25.83 -20.06 5.15
N ASN A 202 24.63 -20.55 4.89
CA ASN A 202 24.20 -21.89 5.31
C ASN A 202 24.24 -22.92 4.16
N PHE A 203 24.73 -22.53 2.98
CA PHE A 203 24.82 -23.42 1.83
C PHE A 203 25.83 -24.55 2.09
N LYS A 204 25.48 -25.77 1.68
CA LYS A 204 26.38 -26.93 1.70
C LYS A 204 26.54 -27.46 0.28
N GLU A 205 27.78 -27.66 -0.17
CA GLU A 205 28.14 -27.97 -1.57
C GLU A 205 27.38 -29.17 -2.18
N ASN A 206 26.97 -30.15 -1.37
CA ASN A 206 26.24 -31.34 -1.80
C ASN A 206 24.76 -31.36 -1.36
N GLN A 207 24.19 -30.20 -1.03
CA GLN A 207 22.79 -30.10 -0.60
C GLN A 207 21.86 -30.19 -1.81
N THR A 208 21.37 -31.40 -2.07
CA THR A 208 20.36 -31.68 -3.11
C THR A 208 18.93 -31.72 -2.57
N SER A 209 18.76 -31.65 -1.24
CA SER A 209 17.47 -31.64 -0.54
C SER A 209 17.37 -30.47 0.45
N ASN A 210 16.14 -30.06 0.80
CA ASN A 210 15.84 -28.94 1.71
C ASN A 210 16.32 -27.56 1.22
N ILE A 211 15.79 -27.11 0.07
CA ILE A 211 15.93 -25.70 -0.36
C ILE A 211 15.22 -24.82 0.67
N PRO A 212 15.88 -23.82 1.28
CA PRO A 212 15.23 -22.95 2.25
C PRO A 212 14.11 -22.15 1.60
N ILE A 213 12.93 -22.13 2.23
CA ILE A 213 11.76 -21.37 1.78
C ILE A 213 11.47 -20.27 2.80
N TYR A 214 11.47 -19.02 2.33
CA TYR A 214 11.22 -17.84 3.14
C TYR A 214 9.89 -17.20 2.73
N ASN A 215 8.79 -17.67 3.33
CA ASN A 215 7.48 -17.05 3.12
C ASN A 215 7.39 -15.75 3.93
N PHE A 216 7.50 -14.61 3.26
CA PHE A 216 7.35 -13.30 3.88
C PHE A 216 5.90 -12.81 3.76
N VAL A 217 5.17 -12.91 4.86
CA VAL A 217 3.70 -12.74 4.92
C VAL A 217 3.34 -11.91 6.14
N SER A 218 2.22 -11.18 6.07
CA SER A 218 1.70 -10.46 7.24
C SER A 218 0.77 -11.31 8.09
N GLY A 219 0.00 -12.21 7.47
CA GLY A 219 -1.05 -12.98 8.15
C GLY A 219 -0.56 -13.82 9.34
N ALA A 220 0.71 -14.23 9.34
CA ALA A 220 1.28 -15.07 10.40
C ALA A 220 1.70 -14.30 11.67
N GLN A 221 2.03 -13.00 11.57
CA GLN A 221 2.62 -12.23 12.66
C GLN A 221 1.87 -10.94 12.99
N SER A 222 1.30 -10.28 11.99
CA SER A 222 0.56 -9.03 12.12
C SER A 222 -0.63 -9.04 11.15
N PRO A 223 -1.64 -9.91 11.39
CA PRO A 223 -2.79 -10.03 10.51
C PRO A 223 -3.62 -8.75 10.53
N VAL A 224 -4.10 -8.34 9.36
CA VAL A 224 -5.07 -7.26 9.19
C VAL A 224 -6.19 -7.74 8.30
N THR A 225 -7.44 -7.52 8.70
CA THR A 225 -8.59 -7.79 7.83
C THR A 225 -8.78 -6.68 6.81
N TRP A 226 -9.43 -6.96 5.68
CA TRP A 226 -9.80 -5.92 4.71
C TRP A 226 -10.61 -4.78 5.36
N ARG A 227 -11.48 -5.10 6.34
CA ARG A 227 -12.20 -4.11 7.15
C ARG A 227 -11.25 -3.18 7.88
N GLN A 228 -10.36 -3.72 8.70
CA GLN A 228 -9.42 -2.94 9.50
C GLN A 228 -8.51 -2.09 8.59
N PHE A 229 -8.01 -2.66 7.50
CA PHE A 229 -7.19 -1.92 6.54
C PHE A 229 -7.93 -0.72 5.95
N ILE A 230 -9.20 -0.89 5.55
CA ILE A 230 -10.03 0.20 5.05
C ILE A 230 -10.28 1.26 6.14
N GLU A 231 -10.56 0.84 7.37
CA GLU A 231 -10.80 1.74 8.51
C GLU A 231 -9.58 2.58 8.85
N TYR A 232 -8.38 1.98 8.92
CA TYR A 232 -7.12 2.70 9.10
C TYR A 232 -6.90 3.72 7.98
N ASN A 233 -7.11 3.33 6.72
CA ASN A 233 -6.96 4.26 5.59
C ASN A 233 -8.02 5.39 5.61
N MET A 234 -9.26 5.11 6.03
CA MET A 234 -10.30 6.13 6.14
C MET A 234 -9.99 7.14 7.24
N LYS A 235 -9.48 6.68 8.39
CA LYS A 235 -9.07 7.51 9.53
C LYS A 235 -8.15 8.64 9.06
N TYR A 236 -7.05 8.32 8.39
CA TYR A 236 -6.09 9.34 7.94
C TYR A 236 -6.45 10.01 6.62
N GLY A 237 -7.16 9.31 5.74
CA GLY A 237 -7.51 9.81 4.40
C GLY A 237 -8.45 11.01 4.45
N PHE A 238 -9.35 11.07 5.44
CA PHE A 238 -10.26 12.20 5.62
C PHE A 238 -9.59 13.47 6.16
N HIS A 239 -8.48 13.33 6.88
CA HIS A 239 -7.71 14.47 7.40
C HIS A 239 -6.71 15.01 6.39
N ASN A 240 -6.31 14.20 5.40
CA ASN A 240 -5.32 14.52 4.37
C ASN A 240 -5.88 14.52 2.93
N PRO A 241 -7.07 15.11 2.65
CA PRO A 241 -7.70 15.03 1.34
C PRO A 241 -6.93 15.87 0.32
N THR A 242 -6.90 15.47 -0.96
CA THR A 242 -6.18 16.19 -2.03
C THR A 242 -7.02 17.24 -2.77
N THR A 243 -6.38 18.34 -3.18
CA THR A 243 -6.97 19.35 -4.09
C THR A 243 -7.41 18.74 -5.42
N LYS A 244 -6.78 17.63 -5.83
CA LYS A 244 -7.07 16.89 -7.06
C LYS A 244 -8.27 15.94 -6.92
N ALA A 245 -8.93 15.90 -5.77
CA ALA A 245 -10.09 15.05 -5.55
C ALA A 245 -11.23 15.43 -6.52
N VAL A 246 -11.70 14.44 -7.30
CA VAL A 246 -12.80 14.63 -8.27
C VAL A 246 -14.17 14.37 -7.66
N TRP A 247 -14.24 13.61 -6.56
CA TRP A 247 -15.47 13.36 -5.80
C TRP A 247 -15.15 12.97 -4.36
N TYR A 248 -16.17 12.98 -3.49
CA TYR A 248 -16.06 12.49 -2.12
C TYR A 248 -15.81 10.97 -2.07
N TYR A 249 -15.11 10.51 -1.04
CA TYR A 249 -14.87 9.08 -0.83
C TYR A 249 -16.18 8.30 -0.71
N GLY A 250 -16.24 7.12 -1.33
CA GLY A 250 -17.44 6.28 -1.31
C GLY A 250 -17.15 4.90 -1.86
N LEU A 251 -16.28 4.17 -1.18
CA LEU A 251 -16.02 2.75 -1.44
C LEU A 251 -17.12 1.92 -0.76
N ASN A 252 -17.76 1.03 -1.52
CA ASN A 252 -18.79 0.11 -1.07
C ASN A 252 -18.35 -1.32 -1.37
N PRO A 253 -17.52 -1.93 -0.50
CA PRO A 253 -17.12 -3.32 -0.62
C PRO A 253 -18.30 -4.27 -0.41
N THR A 254 -18.31 -5.42 -1.08
CA THR A 254 -19.33 -6.45 -0.85
C THR A 254 -18.82 -7.85 -1.17
N ASN A 255 -19.23 -8.82 -0.36
CA ASN A 255 -18.99 -10.24 -0.59
C ASN A 255 -20.13 -10.93 -1.36
N ASN A 256 -21.14 -10.18 -1.81
CA ASN A 256 -22.20 -10.66 -2.67
C ASN A 256 -21.94 -10.22 -4.11
N TYR A 257 -21.71 -11.19 -5.01
CA TYR A 257 -21.36 -10.91 -6.39
C TYR A 257 -22.46 -10.15 -7.15
N TYR A 258 -23.74 -10.42 -6.87
CA TYR A 258 -24.86 -9.70 -7.49
C TYR A 258 -24.96 -8.26 -7.00
N MET A 259 -24.71 -8.04 -5.70
CA MET A 259 -24.63 -6.68 -5.16
C MET A 259 -23.44 -5.92 -5.76
N PHE A 260 -22.32 -6.60 -5.98
CA PHE A 260 -21.19 -6.03 -6.69
C PHE A 260 -21.55 -5.64 -8.13
N LEU A 261 -22.23 -6.51 -8.89
CA LEU A 261 -22.71 -6.18 -10.25
C LEU A 261 -23.65 -4.97 -10.24
N PHE A 262 -24.55 -4.91 -9.26
CA PHE A 262 -25.44 -3.77 -9.06
C PHE A 262 -24.65 -2.47 -8.83
N TYR A 263 -23.75 -2.44 -7.85
CA TYR A 263 -22.92 -1.27 -7.59
C TYR A 263 -22.02 -0.92 -8.78
N ASN A 264 -21.44 -1.90 -9.46
CA ASN A 264 -20.59 -1.67 -10.62
C ASN A 264 -21.39 -1.04 -11.77
N PHE A 265 -22.63 -1.48 -12.00
CA PHE A 265 -23.50 -0.86 -12.99
C PHE A 265 -23.79 0.61 -12.65
N PHE A 266 -24.29 0.88 -11.44
CA PHE A 266 -24.76 2.23 -11.07
C PHE A 266 -23.65 3.21 -10.71
N LEU A 267 -22.54 2.76 -10.12
CA LEU A 267 -21.46 3.63 -9.63
C LEU A 267 -20.29 3.78 -10.60
N HIS A 268 -20.15 2.87 -11.58
CA HIS A 268 -19.08 2.92 -12.58
C HIS A 268 -19.61 3.01 -14.00
N TYR A 269 -20.36 1.99 -14.46
CA TYR A 269 -20.75 1.88 -15.87
C TYR A 269 -21.69 2.99 -16.33
N LEU A 270 -22.80 3.20 -15.60
CA LEU A 270 -23.81 4.19 -15.96
C LEU A 270 -23.24 5.63 -15.95
N PRO A 271 -22.51 6.09 -14.91
CA PRO A 271 -21.84 7.39 -14.93
C PRO A 271 -20.83 7.52 -16.06
N ALA A 272 -20.08 6.46 -16.36
CA ALA A 272 -19.12 6.45 -17.46
C ALA A 272 -19.80 6.58 -18.83
N LEU A 273 -20.91 5.89 -19.02
CA LEU A 273 -21.73 5.98 -20.22
C LEU A 273 -22.27 7.39 -20.40
N LEU A 274 -22.86 7.98 -19.35
CA LEU A 274 -23.39 9.35 -19.39
C LEU A 274 -22.31 10.38 -19.74
N LEU A 275 -21.11 10.26 -19.14
CA LEU A 275 -19.98 11.13 -19.44
C LEU A 275 -19.45 10.95 -20.88
N ASP A 276 -19.41 9.72 -21.40
CA ASP A 276 -19.01 9.47 -22.79
C ASP A 276 -20.07 9.95 -23.78
N VAL A 277 -21.37 9.86 -23.47
CA VAL A 277 -22.46 10.44 -24.27
C VAL A 277 -22.34 11.97 -24.29
N PHE A 278 -22.17 12.60 -23.13
CA PHE A 278 -21.93 14.05 -23.05
C PHE A 278 -20.68 14.48 -23.83
N SER A 279 -19.59 13.71 -23.71
CA SER A 279 -18.36 13.96 -24.47
C SER A 279 -18.63 13.88 -25.97
N PHE A 280 -19.37 12.87 -26.42
CA PHE A 280 -19.75 12.73 -27.83
C PHE A 280 -20.60 13.91 -28.33
N LEU A 281 -21.60 14.34 -27.55
CA LEU A 281 -22.45 15.48 -27.89
C LEU A 281 -21.70 16.82 -27.94
N THR A 282 -20.60 16.94 -27.19
CA THR A 282 -19.74 18.14 -27.14
C THR A 282 -18.52 18.06 -28.06
N GLY A 283 -18.44 17.05 -28.92
CA GLY A 283 -17.31 16.83 -29.83
C GLY A 283 -16.01 16.36 -29.16
N GLN A 284 -16.07 16.02 -27.88
CA GLN A 284 -14.94 15.48 -27.12
C GLN A 284 -14.78 13.96 -27.31
N ARG A 285 -13.57 13.46 -27.04
CA ARG A 285 -13.25 12.04 -27.18
C ARG A 285 -13.81 11.21 -26.03
N ARG A 286 -14.57 10.16 -26.37
CA ARG A 286 -15.06 9.10 -25.46
C ARG A 286 -13.89 8.31 -24.85
N LYS A 287 -13.79 8.28 -23.52
CA LYS A 287 -12.69 7.64 -22.79
C LYS A 287 -13.15 6.88 -21.54
N MET A 288 -14.31 7.21 -20.96
CA MET A 288 -14.73 6.73 -19.64
C MET A 288 -15.05 5.24 -19.61
N LEU A 289 -15.78 4.73 -20.61
CA LEU A 289 -16.12 3.30 -20.69
C LEU A 289 -14.87 2.44 -20.89
N LYS A 290 -13.95 2.89 -21.76
CA LYS A 290 -12.66 2.22 -21.97
C LYS A 290 -11.83 2.19 -20.70
N PHE A 291 -11.88 3.27 -19.92
CA PHE A 291 -11.20 3.36 -18.63
C PHE A 291 -11.77 2.36 -17.62
N TYR A 292 -13.08 2.37 -17.36
CA TYR A 292 -13.68 1.43 -16.39
C TYR A 292 -13.58 -0.03 -16.83
N SER A 293 -13.51 -0.30 -18.14
CA SER A 293 -13.19 -1.64 -18.67
C SER A 293 -11.79 -2.12 -18.27
N LYS A 294 -10.81 -1.22 -18.09
CA LYS A 294 -9.48 -1.60 -17.55
C LYS A 294 -9.53 -1.80 -16.04
N VAL A 295 -10.21 -0.90 -15.32
CA VAL A 295 -10.40 -1.01 -13.85
C VAL A 295 -11.04 -2.33 -13.48
N ILE A 296 -12.11 -2.74 -14.15
CA ILE A 296 -12.82 -4.00 -13.85
C ILE A 296 -11.96 -5.24 -14.14
N LYS A 297 -11.14 -5.20 -15.19
CA LYS A 297 -10.20 -6.30 -15.49
C LYS A 297 -9.17 -6.47 -14.38
N LEU A 298 -8.63 -5.36 -13.86
CA LEU A 298 -7.69 -5.40 -12.73
C LEU A 298 -8.40 -5.86 -11.44
N ALA A 299 -9.62 -5.37 -11.19
CA ALA A 299 -10.41 -5.78 -10.04
C ALA A 299 -10.70 -7.29 -10.05
N HIS A 300 -11.05 -7.88 -11.20
CA HIS A 300 -11.29 -9.34 -11.32
C HIS A 300 -10.09 -10.19 -10.91
N ILE A 301 -8.86 -9.73 -11.14
CA ILE A 301 -7.65 -10.43 -10.68
C ILE A 301 -7.62 -10.46 -9.16
N LEU A 302 -7.98 -9.34 -8.52
CA LEU A 302 -7.97 -9.20 -7.06
C LEU A 302 -9.11 -9.96 -6.38
N PHE A 303 -10.25 -10.20 -7.06
CA PHE A 303 -11.42 -10.84 -6.43
C PHE A 303 -11.11 -12.18 -5.79
N TYR A 304 -10.27 -13.00 -6.44
CA TYR A 304 -9.86 -14.27 -5.86
C TYR A 304 -9.10 -14.05 -4.54
N PHE A 305 -8.20 -13.07 -4.50
CA PHE A 305 -7.39 -12.72 -3.32
C PHE A 305 -8.18 -11.99 -2.23
N SER A 306 -9.17 -11.18 -2.61
CA SER A 306 -9.93 -10.37 -1.66
C SER A 306 -11.14 -11.08 -1.05
N THR A 307 -11.44 -12.32 -1.46
CA THR A 307 -12.57 -13.13 -0.93
C THR A 307 -12.13 -14.41 -0.23
N GLN A 308 -10.83 -14.69 -0.27
CA GLN A 308 -10.24 -15.89 0.30
C GLN A 308 -9.22 -15.50 1.37
N GLU A 309 -8.82 -16.47 2.17
CA GLU A 309 -7.82 -16.34 3.21
C GLU A 309 -6.91 -17.56 3.19
N TRP A 310 -5.64 -17.33 3.51
CA TRP A 310 -4.61 -18.34 3.47
C TRP A 310 -3.81 -18.30 4.76
N CYS A 311 -3.52 -19.48 5.30
CA CYS A 311 -2.59 -19.64 6.40
C CYS A 311 -1.22 -20.03 5.82
N PHE A 312 -0.27 -19.11 5.88
CA PHE A 312 1.10 -19.37 5.45
C PHE A 312 1.98 -19.66 6.67
N SER A 313 2.86 -20.65 6.53
CA SER A 313 3.93 -20.87 7.50
C SER A 313 5.10 -19.95 7.18
N ASP A 314 5.57 -19.20 8.17
CA ASP A 314 6.67 -18.23 8.07
C ASP A 314 7.90 -18.64 8.90
N HIS A 315 7.98 -19.90 9.33
CA HIS A 315 9.07 -20.39 10.20
C HIS A 315 10.46 -20.09 9.65
N GLY A 316 10.65 -20.21 8.33
CA GLY A 316 11.92 -19.90 7.67
C GLY A 316 12.34 -18.44 7.84
N VAL A 317 11.41 -17.50 7.69
CA VAL A 317 11.68 -16.06 7.88
C VAL A 317 11.94 -15.75 9.34
N ARG A 318 11.17 -16.31 10.27
CA ARG A 318 11.38 -16.10 11.72
C ARG A 318 12.72 -16.65 12.19
N SER A 319 13.10 -17.84 11.73
CA SER A 319 14.42 -18.42 12.02
C SER A 319 15.55 -17.58 11.43
N MET A 320 15.36 -17.03 10.24
CA MET A 320 16.33 -16.12 9.63
C MET A 320 16.48 -14.85 10.45
N TRP A 321 15.36 -14.21 10.85
CA TRP A 321 15.36 -13.00 11.67
C TRP A 321 16.03 -13.20 13.04
N SER A 322 15.74 -14.33 13.70
CA SER A 322 16.30 -14.63 15.02
C SER A 322 17.81 -14.89 14.98
N SER A 323 18.34 -15.36 13.85
CA SER A 323 19.79 -15.58 13.67
C SER A 323 20.61 -14.31 13.48
N LEU A 324 19.98 -13.16 13.21
CA LEU A 324 20.68 -11.90 12.93
C LEU A 324 21.19 -11.22 14.20
N SER A 325 22.31 -10.52 14.08
CA SER A 325 22.78 -9.57 15.09
C SER A 325 21.81 -8.39 15.22
N ASP A 326 21.75 -7.73 16.38
CA ASP A 326 20.90 -6.55 16.57
C ASP A 326 21.24 -5.42 15.60
N ARG A 327 22.50 -5.37 15.15
CA ARG A 327 22.97 -4.40 14.19
C ARG A 327 22.46 -4.70 12.77
N ASP A 328 22.49 -5.96 12.35
CA ASP A 328 21.87 -6.39 11.10
C ASP A 328 20.37 -6.15 11.12
N ARG A 329 19.70 -6.45 12.23
CA ARG A 329 18.27 -6.16 12.43
C ARG A 329 17.95 -4.68 12.29
N ALA A 330 18.79 -3.79 12.83
CA ALA A 330 18.60 -2.34 12.71
C ALA A 330 18.75 -1.84 11.25
N VAL A 331 19.69 -2.39 10.48
CA VAL A 331 19.93 -1.96 9.09
C VAL A 331 18.95 -2.61 8.11
N PHE A 332 18.60 -3.87 8.32
CA PHE A 332 17.77 -4.70 7.44
C PHE A 332 16.54 -5.20 8.19
N ASN A 333 15.76 -4.31 8.80
CA ASN A 333 14.56 -4.71 9.52
C ASN A 333 13.49 -5.27 8.55
N PHE A 334 13.03 -6.48 8.80
CA PHE A 334 11.88 -7.08 8.11
C PHE A 334 10.93 -7.79 9.09
N ASN A 335 10.95 -7.42 10.37
CA ASN A 335 10.08 -8.03 11.37
C ASN A 335 8.65 -7.52 11.23
N MET A 336 7.75 -8.37 10.75
CA MET A 336 6.32 -8.02 10.63
C MET A 336 5.64 -7.86 11.98
N ALA A 337 6.13 -8.50 13.04
CA ALA A 337 5.53 -8.38 14.38
C ALA A 337 5.65 -6.97 14.98
N ASP A 338 6.69 -6.22 14.61
CA ASP A 338 6.93 -4.86 15.12
C ASP A 338 6.18 -3.79 14.30
N MET A 339 5.52 -4.20 13.21
CA MET A 339 4.86 -3.28 12.28
C MET A 339 3.49 -2.86 12.79
N SER A 340 3.24 -1.55 12.85
CA SER A 340 1.91 -0.97 13.10
C SER A 340 1.18 -0.65 11.80
N TRP A 341 0.02 -1.28 11.59
CA TRP A 341 -0.87 -0.99 10.47
C TRP A 341 -1.43 0.44 10.49
N ASP A 342 -1.64 1.00 11.69
CA ASP A 342 -2.14 2.37 11.88
C ASP A 342 -1.09 3.38 11.42
N TYR A 343 0.15 3.24 11.88
CA TYR A 343 1.28 4.09 11.46
C TYR A 343 1.58 3.94 9.95
N MET A 344 1.51 2.71 9.43
CA MET A 344 1.65 2.47 8.00
C MET A 344 0.57 3.22 7.22
N ALA A 345 -0.70 3.15 7.62
CA ALA A 345 -1.78 3.86 6.93
C ALA A 345 -1.59 5.38 6.93
N GLU A 346 -1.15 5.96 8.04
CA GLU A 346 -0.85 7.39 8.16
C GLU A 346 0.22 7.84 7.16
N THR A 347 1.40 7.20 7.23
CA THR A 347 2.57 7.53 6.41
C THR A 347 2.31 7.21 4.94
N PHE A 348 1.64 6.10 4.65
CA PHE A 348 1.26 5.69 3.30
C PHE A 348 0.36 6.73 2.62
N LEU A 349 -0.67 7.23 3.31
CA LEU A 349 -1.61 8.18 2.73
C LEU A 349 -0.99 9.56 2.51
N LEU A 350 -0.13 9.99 3.44
CA LEU A 350 0.67 11.21 3.27
C LEU A 350 1.63 11.08 2.08
N GLY A 351 2.33 9.95 1.99
CA GLY A 351 3.22 9.65 0.88
C GLY A 351 2.49 9.58 -0.47
N LEU A 352 1.28 8.99 -0.50
CA LEU A 352 0.44 8.95 -1.69
C LEU A 352 0.08 10.37 -2.15
N ARG A 353 -0.30 11.25 -1.22
CA ARG A 353 -0.59 12.66 -1.51
C ARG A 353 0.62 13.37 -2.13
N VAL A 354 1.74 13.37 -1.42
CA VAL A 354 2.93 14.17 -1.78
C VAL A 354 3.62 13.60 -3.02
N TYR A 355 3.88 12.29 -3.03
CA TYR A 355 4.75 11.69 -4.04
C TYR A 355 4.01 11.15 -5.25
N LEU A 356 2.80 10.60 -5.08
CA LEU A 356 2.06 10.00 -6.18
C LEU A 356 1.07 10.99 -6.80
N VAL A 357 0.27 11.67 -5.98
CA VAL A 357 -0.69 12.67 -6.44
C VAL A 357 0.00 13.99 -6.78
N LYS A 358 1.21 14.25 -6.26
CA LYS A 358 1.95 15.50 -6.44
C LYS A 358 1.14 16.69 -5.96
N ASP A 359 0.61 16.59 -4.76
CA ASP A 359 -0.15 17.63 -4.08
C ASP A 359 0.53 17.94 -2.75
N ASP A 360 1.04 19.16 -2.63
CA ASP A 360 1.88 19.56 -1.51
C ASP A 360 1.09 19.66 -0.19
N LEU A 361 1.79 19.64 0.96
CA LEU A 361 1.14 19.80 2.27
C LEU A 361 0.60 21.21 2.47
N SER A 362 1.23 22.23 1.89
CA SER A 362 0.74 23.62 1.95
C SER A 362 -0.67 23.81 1.37
N THR A 363 -1.12 22.92 0.50
CA THR A 363 -2.46 22.98 -0.12
C THR A 363 -3.55 22.34 0.75
N LEU A 364 -3.21 21.72 1.89
CA LEU A 364 -4.17 21.04 2.77
C LEU A 364 -5.38 21.91 3.19
N PRO A 365 -5.22 23.21 3.55
CA PRO A 365 -6.37 24.04 3.92
C PRO A 365 -7.38 24.20 2.78
N GLU A 366 -6.90 24.39 1.55
CA GLU A 366 -7.76 24.46 0.36
C GLU A 366 -8.40 23.11 0.06
N ALA A 367 -7.60 22.04 0.14
CA ALA A 367 -8.06 20.70 -0.12
C ALA A 367 -9.19 20.28 0.83
N ARG A 368 -9.11 20.64 2.11
CA ARG A 368 -10.18 20.42 3.11
C ARG A 368 -11.45 21.20 2.77
N LYS A 369 -11.34 22.46 2.33
CA LYS A 369 -12.52 23.24 1.86
C LYS A 369 -13.19 22.57 0.67
N ARG A 370 -12.40 22.11 -0.31
CA ARG A 370 -12.90 21.35 -1.47
C ARG A 370 -13.56 20.04 -1.02
N TRP A 371 -12.93 19.31 -0.11
CA TRP A 371 -13.44 18.05 0.43
C TRP A 371 -14.81 18.21 1.09
N ASN A 372 -15.01 19.26 1.90
CA ASN A 372 -16.30 19.56 2.52
C ASN A 372 -17.38 19.89 1.48
N ARG A 373 -17.05 20.63 0.41
CA ARG A 373 -18.00 20.86 -0.70
C ARG A 373 -18.40 19.55 -1.36
N LEU A 374 -17.42 18.69 -1.65
CA LEU A 374 -17.67 17.37 -2.24
C LEU A 374 -18.51 16.48 -1.31
N TYR A 375 -18.31 16.57 0.01
CA TYR A 375 -19.14 15.88 1.00
C TYR A 375 -20.61 16.28 0.87
N TYR A 376 -20.92 17.59 0.92
CA TYR A 376 -22.31 18.05 0.83
C TYR A 376 -22.94 17.70 -0.53
N MET A 377 -22.18 17.83 -1.63
CA MET A 377 -22.64 17.38 -2.95
C MET A 377 -22.93 15.88 -2.97
N HIS A 378 -22.12 15.07 -2.28
CA HIS A 378 -22.33 13.64 -2.18
C HIS A 378 -23.55 13.28 -1.32
N GLN A 379 -23.75 13.95 -0.18
CA GLN A 379 -24.95 13.74 0.63
C GLN A 379 -26.22 14.16 -0.12
N LEU A 380 -26.19 15.30 -0.81
CA LEU A 380 -27.30 15.74 -1.66
C LEU A 380 -27.60 14.70 -2.74
N LEU A 381 -26.58 14.20 -3.44
CA LEU A 381 -26.76 13.13 -4.43
C LEU A 381 -27.42 11.89 -3.81
N LYS A 382 -26.99 11.47 -2.61
CA LYS A 382 -27.59 10.31 -1.90
C LYS A 382 -29.05 10.56 -1.58
N ILE A 383 -29.40 11.73 -1.03
CA ILE A 383 -30.77 12.10 -0.69
C ILE A 383 -31.62 12.12 -1.96
N THR A 384 -31.18 12.82 -3.02
CA THR A 384 -31.91 12.86 -4.30
C THR A 384 -32.10 11.47 -4.90
N THR A 385 -31.05 10.63 -4.90
CA THR A 385 -31.16 9.25 -5.41
C THR A 385 -32.17 8.45 -4.60
N PHE A 386 -32.13 8.55 -3.27
CA PHE A 386 -33.05 7.86 -2.39
C PHE A 386 -34.51 8.32 -2.61
N SER A 387 -34.75 9.63 -2.72
CA SER A 387 -36.07 10.18 -3.02
C SER A 387 -36.61 9.71 -4.37
N VAL A 388 -35.76 9.65 -5.41
CA VAL A 388 -36.14 9.13 -6.73
C VAL A 388 -36.50 7.64 -6.64
N VAL A 389 -35.72 6.83 -5.93
CA VAL A 389 -36.01 5.41 -5.76
C VAL A 389 -37.33 5.20 -5.00
N LEU A 390 -37.57 5.96 -3.93
CA LEU A 390 -38.85 5.91 -3.21
C LEU A 390 -40.03 6.31 -4.09
N TYR A 391 -39.88 7.37 -4.89
CA TYR A 391 -40.93 7.82 -5.80
C TYR A 391 -41.23 6.79 -6.90
N LEU A 392 -40.21 6.19 -7.51
CA LEU A 392 -40.38 5.12 -8.49
C LEU A 392 -41.02 3.87 -7.86
N GLY A 393 -40.65 3.54 -6.62
CA GLY A 393 -41.27 2.47 -5.85
C GLY A 393 -42.74 2.74 -5.56
N TYR A 394 -43.09 3.97 -5.17
CA TYR A 394 -44.47 4.40 -5.00
C TYR A 394 -45.27 4.26 -6.30
N LEU A 395 -44.76 4.78 -7.43
CA LEU A 395 -45.41 4.68 -8.73
C LEU A 395 -45.66 3.22 -9.14
N LEU A 396 -44.67 2.35 -8.94
CA LEU A 396 -44.80 0.92 -9.21
C LEU A 396 -45.88 0.27 -8.34
N LEU A 397 -45.87 0.54 -7.03
CA LEU A 397 -46.86 0.00 -6.10
C LEU A 397 -48.28 0.51 -6.42
N THR A 398 -48.44 1.79 -6.74
CA THR A 398 -49.74 2.34 -7.15
C THR A 398 -50.21 1.74 -8.48
N GLY A 399 -49.30 1.52 -9.43
CA GLY A 399 -49.61 0.85 -10.69
C GLY A 399 -50.07 -0.59 -10.45
N LEU A 400 -49.33 -1.36 -9.65
CA LEU A 400 -49.72 -2.72 -9.28
C LEU A 400 -51.04 -2.76 -8.50
N ALA A 401 -51.25 -1.84 -7.57
CA ALA A 401 -52.49 -1.73 -6.81
C ALA A 401 -53.68 -1.45 -7.74
N SER A 402 -53.53 -0.53 -8.70
CA SER A 402 -54.58 -0.27 -9.70
C SER A 402 -54.87 -1.50 -10.57
N MET A 403 -53.85 -2.26 -10.98
CA MET A 403 -54.05 -3.49 -11.75
C MET A 403 -54.72 -4.62 -10.95
N ILE A 404 -54.52 -4.66 -9.62
CA ILE A 404 -55.08 -5.70 -8.75
C ILE A 404 -56.48 -5.32 -8.25
N LEU A 405 -56.71 -4.04 -7.95
CA LEU A 405 -57.96 -3.57 -7.34
C LEU A 405 -58.99 -3.07 -8.36
N GLY A 406 -58.61 -2.86 -9.62
CA GLY A 406 -59.49 -2.36 -10.69
C GLY A 406 -59.36 -0.86 -10.89
#